data_AF-A0A1L8W872-F1
#
_entry.id   AF-A0A1L8W872-F1
#
_cell.length_a   1.000
_cell.length_b   1.000
_cell.length_c   1.000
_cell.angle_alpha   90.00
_cell.angle_beta   90.00
_cell.angle_gamma   90.00
#
_symmetry.space_group_name_H-M   'P 1'
#
loop_
_entity.id
_entity.type
_entity.pdbx_description
1 polymer ?
#
loop_
_entity_poly.entity_id
_entity_poly.type
_entity_poly.pdbx_seq_one_letter_code
_entity_poly.pdbx_strand_id
1 'polypeptide(L)'
;MKFFKVKEPCYYALIAAKDEEECMDLYERVVTDIEDREEFVRCLQELDQNEAIEENAKTISEETLEPIGMEEATKEIFSIINEQKSCVLSIDSALV
;
A
#
# COMPACT_ATOMS: atom_id res chain seq x y z
N MET A 1 4.90 2.84 -12.23
CA MET A 1 4.24 2.39 -11.01
C MET A 1 3.69 3.60 -10.26
N LYS A 2 2.51 3.47 -9.65
CA LYS A 2 1.95 4.43 -8.69
C LYS A 2 1.85 3.78 -7.31
N PHE A 3 1.77 4.61 -6.28
CA PHE A 3 1.58 4.17 -4.91
C PHE A 3 0.28 4.75 -4.38
N PHE A 4 -0.52 3.92 -3.74
CA PHE A 4 -1.82 4.26 -3.25
C PHE A 4 -1.91 3.93 -1.78
N LYS A 5 -2.48 4.86 -1.03
CA LYS A 5 -2.82 4.70 0.37
C LYS A 5 -4.34 4.69 0.52
N VAL A 6 -4.85 3.62 1.12
CA VAL A 6 -6.25 3.49 1.54
C VAL A 6 -6.29 3.75 3.04
N LYS A 7 -7.21 4.57 3.54
CA LYS A 7 -7.32 4.89 4.99
C LYS A 7 -8.69 4.57 5.60
N GLU A 8 -9.77 4.86 4.90
CA GLU A 8 -11.16 4.74 5.38
C GLU A 8 -12.09 4.49 4.18
N PRO A 9 -13.31 3.95 4.34
CA PRO A 9 -13.86 3.33 5.55
C PRO A 9 -13.31 1.92 5.82
N CYS A 10 -12.41 1.42 4.96
CA CYS A 10 -11.85 0.08 5.03
C CYS A 10 -10.52 0.04 5.80
N TYR A 11 -9.85 -1.11 5.81
CA TYR A 11 -8.52 -1.27 6.38
C TYR A 11 -7.49 -0.38 5.68
N TYR A 12 -6.53 0.09 6.46
CA TYR A 12 -5.36 0.75 5.91
C TYR A 12 -4.60 -0.21 5.00
N ALA A 13 -4.23 0.25 3.81
CA ALA A 13 -3.29 -0.46 2.96
C ALA A 13 -2.40 0.52 2.18
N LEU A 14 -1.14 0.14 2.00
CA LEU A 14 -0.21 0.76 1.07
C LEU A 14 0.00 -0.19 -0.12
N ILE A 15 -0.34 0.25 -1.32
CA ILE A 15 -0.40 -0.59 -2.52
C ILE A 15 0.41 0.06 -3.66
N ALA A 16 1.24 -0.73 -4.33
CA ALA A 16 1.82 -0.38 -5.61
C ALA A 16 0.96 -0.96 -6.73
N ALA A 17 0.48 -0.10 -7.63
CA ALA A 17 -0.32 -0.48 -8.79
C ALA A 17 -0.11 0.46 -9.97
N LYS A 18 -0.52 0.06 -11.17
CA LYS A 18 -0.44 0.88 -12.39
C LYS A 18 -1.46 2.01 -12.40
N ASP A 19 -2.66 1.72 -11.88
CA ASP A 19 -3.83 2.60 -11.86
C ASP A 19 -4.77 2.20 -10.70
N GLU A 20 -5.85 2.95 -10.54
CA GLU A 20 -6.85 2.75 -9.49
C GLU A 20 -7.60 1.41 -9.65
N GLU A 21 -7.78 0.92 -10.89
CA GLU A 21 -8.45 -0.35 -11.17
C GLU A 21 -7.61 -1.53 -10.66
N GLU A 22 -6.32 -1.57 -10.99
CA GLU A 22 -5.40 -2.59 -10.48
C GLU A 22 -5.20 -2.47 -8.96
N CYS A 23 -5.29 -1.26 -8.40
CA CYS A 23 -5.26 -1.05 -6.95
C CYS A 23 -6.48 -1.69 -6.26
N MET A 24 -7.69 -1.48 -6.78
CA MET A 24 -8.91 -2.09 -6.26
C MET A 24 -8.85 -3.62 -6.34
N ASP A 25 -8.43 -4.16 -7.49
CA ASP A 25 -8.31 -5.61 -7.68
C ASP A 25 -7.34 -6.23 -6.68
N LEU A 26 -6.22 -5.57 -6.38
CA LEU A 26 -5.27 -6.05 -5.35
C LEU A 26 -5.85 -5.94 -3.95
N TYR A 27 -6.59 -4.88 -3.65
CA TYR A 27 -7.22 -4.67 -2.35
C TYR A 27 -8.29 -5.75 -2.08
N GLU A 28 -9.18 -6.04 -3.04
CA GLU A 28 -10.21 -7.09 -2.92
C GLU A 28 -9.58 -8.49 -2.74
N ARG A 29 -8.44 -8.74 -3.39
CA ARG A 29 -7.77 -10.05 -3.35
C ARG A 29 -7.00 -10.32 -2.06
N VAL A 30 -6.45 -9.29 -1.42
CA VAL A 30 -5.45 -9.43 -0.36
C VAL A 30 -5.93 -8.83 0.96
N VAL A 31 -6.77 -7.80 0.91
CA VAL A 31 -7.21 -7.04 2.10
C VAL A 31 -8.65 -7.37 2.47
N THR A 32 -9.62 -6.93 1.67
CA THR A 32 -11.06 -7.19 1.88
C THR A 32 -11.88 -6.79 0.66
N ASP A 33 -13.07 -7.38 0.51
CA ASP A 33 -14.05 -7.00 -0.51
C ASP A 33 -14.42 -5.50 -0.40
N ILE A 34 -14.60 -4.83 -1.55
CA ILE A 34 -15.02 -3.43 -1.64
C ILE A 34 -16.53 -3.37 -1.88
N GLU A 35 -17.28 -2.89 -0.88
CA GLU A 35 -18.75 -2.77 -1.00
C GLU A 35 -19.16 -1.60 -1.92
N ASP A 36 -18.42 -0.50 -1.88
CA ASP A 36 -18.66 0.71 -2.69
C ASP A 36 -17.36 1.16 -3.36
N ARG A 37 -17.24 0.87 -4.67
CA ARG A 37 -16.07 1.23 -5.48
C ARG A 37 -15.93 2.74 -5.68
N GLU A 38 -17.04 3.49 -5.74
CA GLU A 38 -16.95 4.95 -5.91
C GLU A 38 -16.40 5.61 -4.64
N GLU A 39 -16.86 5.17 -3.47
CA GLU A 39 -16.34 5.65 -2.20
C GLU A 39 -14.89 5.23 -1.98
N PHE A 40 -14.54 4.00 -2.35
CA PHE A 40 -13.14 3.54 -2.30
C PHE A 40 -12.21 4.46 -3.09
N VAL A 41 -12.57 4.81 -4.33
CA VAL A 41 -11.76 5.70 -5.17
C VAL A 41 -11.63 7.10 -4.56
N ARG A 42 -12.66 7.62 -3.90
CA ARG A 42 -12.58 8.91 -3.18
C ARG A 42 -11.64 8.87 -1.98
N CYS A 43 -11.47 7.69 -1.39
CA CYS A 43 -10.60 7.46 -0.25
C CYS A 43 -9.17 7.08 -0.65
N LEU A 44 -8.90 6.82 -1.94
CA LEU A 44 -7.56 6.60 -2.46
C LEU A 44 -6.75 7.90 -2.41
N GLN A 45 -5.61 7.83 -1.74
CA GLN A 45 -4.59 8.86 -1.81
C GLN A 45 -3.42 8.33 -2.64
N GLU A 46 -3.21 8.90 -3.84
CA GLU A 46 -1.97 8.67 -4.60
C GLU A 46 -0.81 9.34 -3.87
N LEU A 47 0.29 8.60 -3.69
CA LEU A 47 1.51 9.04 -3.04
C LEU A 47 2.63 9.17 -4.07
N ASP A 48 3.47 10.17 -3.89
CA ASP A 48 4.76 10.20 -4.59
C ASP A 48 5.75 9.16 -4.02
N GLN A 49 6.90 9.01 -4.66
CA GLN A 49 7.90 8.01 -4.26
C GLN A 49 8.44 8.24 -2.85
N ASN A 50 8.68 9.49 -2.45
CA ASN A 50 9.20 9.80 -1.13
C ASN A 50 8.14 9.53 -0.07
N GLU A 51 6.89 9.94 -0.33
CA GLU A 51 5.76 9.66 0.56
C GLU A 51 5.55 8.15 0.74
N ALA A 52 5.65 7.36 -0.34
CA ALA A 52 5.54 5.91 -0.28
C ALA A 52 6.67 5.26 0.54
N ILE A 53 7.91 5.76 0.42
CA ILE A 53 9.05 5.30 1.23
C ILE A 53 8.82 5.64 2.70
N GLU A 54 8.43 6.88 3.01
CA GLU A 54 8.20 7.32 4.39
C GLU A 54 7.08 6.52 5.06
N GLU A 55 6.01 6.21 4.34
CA GLU A 55 4.92 5.38 4.86
C GLU A 55 5.34 3.92 5.02
N ASN A 56 6.04 3.33 4.04
CA ASN A 56 6.50 1.94 4.15
C ASN A 56 7.54 1.75 5.26
N ALA A 57 8.39 2.74 5.50
CA ALA A 57 9.40 2.69 6.57
C ALA A 57 8.79 2.59 7.97
N LYS A 58 7.54 3.03 8.14
CA LYS A 58 6.81 2.98 9.41
C LYS A 58 6.08 1.65 9.62
N THR A 59 5.92 0.83 8.58
CA THR A 59 5.30 -0.49 8.66
C THR A 59 6.11 -1.37 9.62
N ILE A 60 5.42 -2.12 10.49
CA ILE A 60 6.04 -3.09 11.37
C ILE A 60 6.29 -4.38 10.59
N SER A 61 7.54 -4.83 10.55
CA SER A 61 7.91 -6.12 9.95
C SER A 61 7.38 -7.27 10.79
N GLU A 62 6.76 -8.27 10.14
CA GLU A 62 6.31 -9.49 10.80
C GLU A 62 7.47 -10.35 11.32
N GLU A 63 8.65 -10.26 10.69
CA GLU A 63 9.82 -11.05 11.06
C GLU A 63 10.55 -10.49 12.29
N THR A 64 10.72 -9.17 12.34
CA THR A 64 11.50 -8.50 13.40
C THR A 64 10.64 -7.88 14.48
N LEU A 65 9.34 -7.67 14.23
CA LEU A 65 8.41 -6.90 15.07
C LEU A 65 8.87 -5.45 15.31
N GLU A 66 9.73 -4.93 14.44
CA GLU A 66 10.22 -3.56 14.44
C GLU A 66 9.83 -2.84 13.14
N PRO A 67 9.81 -1.50 13.10
CA PRO A 67 9.64 -0.78 11.85
C PRO A 67 10.68 -1.20 10.81
N ILE A 68 10.25 -1.37 9.56
CA ILE A 68 11.14 -1.75 8.44
C ILE A 68 12.30 -0.75 8.30
N GLY A 69 12.02 0.54 8.52
CA GLY A 69 13.02 1.60 8.44
C GLY A 69 13.27 2.09 7.00
N MET A 70 13.96 3.23 6.90
CA MET A 70 14.10 3.97 5.64
C MET A 70 14.93 3.25 4.59
N GLU A 71 16.00 2.56 4.99
CA GLU A 71 16.92 1.92 4.05
C GLU A 71 16.23 0.76 3.32
N GLU A 72 15.56 -0.11 4.07
CA GLU A 72 14.82 -1.26 3.56
C GLU A 72 13.60 -0.83 2.75
N ALA A 73 12.81 0.12 3.26
CA ALA A 73 11.67 0.68 2.52
C ALA A 73 12.10 1.28 1.17
N THR A 74 13.24 1.98 1.14
CA THR A 74 13.80 2.53 -0.10
C THR A 74 14.14 1.41 -1.08
N LYS A 75 14.85 0.36 -0.63
CA LYS A 75 15.21 -0.80 -1.48
C LYS A 75 13.97 -1.45 -2.09
N GLU A 76 12.94 -1.68 -1.28
CA GLU A 76 11.69 -2.31 -1.75
C GLU A 76 10.96 -1.46 -2.79
N ILE A 77 10.77 -0.17 -2.51
CA ILE A 77 10.08 0.76 -3.43
C ILE A 77 10.82 0.84 -4.77
N PHE A 78 12.15 0.94 -4.76
CA PHE A 78 12.94 0.94 -6.00
C PHE A 78 12.86 -0.41 -6.74
N SER A 79 12.84 -1.54 -6.02
CA SER A 79 12.66 -2.86 -6.62
C SER A 79 11.32 -2.94 -7.36
N ILE A 80 10.23 -2.50 -6.71
CA ILE A 80 8.88 -2.45 -7.27
C ILE A 80 8.82 -1.60 -8.55
N ILE A 81 9.46 -0.43 -8.53
CA ILE A 81 9.50 0.46 -9.70
C ILE A 81 10.28 -0.18 -10.85
N ASN A 82 11.46 -0.76 -10.57
CA ASN A 82 12.31 -1.36 -11.59
C ASN A 82 11.67 -2.61 -12.22
N GLU A 83 11.01 -3.43 -11.41
CA GLU A 83 10.33 -4.65 -11.86
C GLU A 83 8.93 -4.39 -12.41
N GLN A 84 8.40 -3.17 -12.21
CA GLN A 84 7.02 -2.80 -12.54
C GLN A 84 6.01 -3.78 -11.92
N LYS A 85 6.28 -4.18 -10.68
CA LYS A 85 5.53 -5.19 -9.93
C LYS A 85 4.43 -4.55 -9.10
N SER A 86 3.17 -4.90 -9.37
CA SER A 86 2.04 -4.46 -8.56
C SER A 86 1.88 -5.39 -7.35
N CYS A 87 1.79 -4.82 -6.14
CA CYS A 87 1.68 -5.58 -4.90
C CYS A 87 1.18 -4.72 -3.73
N VAL A 88 0.64 -5.38 -2.70
CA VAL A 88 0.39 -4.76 -1.40
C VAL A 88 1.69 -4.74 -0.62
N LEU A 89 2.12 -3.54 -0.19
CA LEU A 89 3.34 -3.35 0.61
C LEU A 89 3.06 -3.51 2.10
N SER A 90 1.96 -2.94 2.57
CA SER A 90 1.57 -3.05 3.97
C SER A 90 0.06 -2.98 4.14
N ILE A 91 -0.40 -3.64 5.19
CA ILE A 91 -1.79 -3.63 5.65
C ILE A 91 -1.70 -3.37 7.14
N ASP A 92 -2.48 -2.41 7.66
CA ASP A 92 -2.61 -2.29 9.10
C ASP A 92 -3.81 -3.12 9.56
N SER A 93 -3.55 -4.20 10.27
CA SER A 93 -4.57 -5.04 10.88
C SER A 93 -4.99 -4.55 12.27
N ALA A 94 -4.45 -3.43 12.78
CA ALA A 94 -4.78 -2.92 14.11
C ALA A 94 -6.20 -2.34 14.23
N LEU A 95 -6.99 -2.37 13.16
CA LEU A 95 -8.41 -2.03 13.12
C LEU A 95 -9.32 -3.28 13.04
N VAL A 96 -8.96 -4.36 13.74
CA VAL A 96 -9.86 -5.49 14.04
C VAL A 96 -10.24 -5.48 15.51
#